data_AF-A0A2A9M8W5-F1
#
_entry.id   AF-A0A2A9M8W5-F1
#
_cell.length_a   1.000
_cell.length_b   1.000
_cell.length_c   1.000
_cell.angle_alpha   90.00
_cell.angle_beta   90.00
_cell.angle_gamma   90.00
#
_symmetry.space_group_name_H-M   'P 1'
#
loop_
_entity.id
_entity.type
_entity.pdbx_description
1 polymer ?
#
loop_
_entity_poly.entity_id
_entity_poly.type
_entity_poly.pdbx_seq_one_letter_code
_entity_poly.pdbx_strand_id
1 'polypeptide(L)'
;MDVEVTEEAQERICRFSSLNHKFVDLESRIEKLTDDLRTLRDAQEEAMIVIDPSDIMLKIVPGETVEEELERQVTEKQKILDECKEELEKTKKEMGELKTKLYGEFGDRINLDK
;
A
#
# COMPACT_ATOMS: atom_id res chain seq x y z
N MET A 1 11.36 -36.13 -19.04
CA MET A 1 12.34 -35.05 -18.87
C MET A 1 11.87 -34.19 -17.74
N ASP A 2 12.38 -34.50 -16.54
CA ASP A 2 12.36 -33.61 -15.39
C ASP A 2 12.95 -32.26 -15.79
N VAL A 3 12.31 -31.15 -15.41
CA VAL A 3 12.95 -29.85 -15.54
C VAL A 3 13.97 -29.78 -14.43
N GLU A 4 15.25 -29.68 -14.77
CA GLU A 4 16.26 -29.35 -13.78
C GLU A 4 16.01 -27.90 -13.35
N VAL A 5 15.64 -27.72 -12.08
CA VAL A 5 15.50 -26.38 -11.52
C VAL A 5 16.90 -25.84 -11.26
N THR A 6 17.31 -24.88 -12.08
CA THR A 6 18.59 -24.18 -11.92
C THR A 6 18.57 -23.32 -10.65
N GLU A 7 19.75 -22.97 -10.11
CA GLU A 7 19.86 -22.03 -8.99
C GLU A 7 19.22 -20.68 -9.33
N GLU A 8 19.44 -20.19 -10.56
CA GLU A 8 18.81 -18.97 -11.08
C GLU A 8 17.27 -19.04 -11.10
N ALA A 9 16.70 -20.21 -11.39
CA ALA A 9 15.26 -20.39 -11.34
C ALA A 9 14.72 -20.41 -9.90
N GLN A 10 15.43 -21.06 -8.97
CA GLN A 10 15.08 -21.02 -7.54
C GLN A 10 15.12 -19.57 -7.01
N GLU A 11 16.13 -18.79 -7.39
CA GLU A 11 16.20 -17.36 -7.04
C GLU A 11 14.99 -16.57 -7.57
N ARG A 12 14.59 -16.81 -8.83
CA ARG A 12 13.39 -16.18 -9.41
C ARG A 12 12.11 -16.57 -8.67
N ILE A 13 11.97 -17.83 -8.25
CA ILE A 13 10.81 -18.30 -7.48
C ILE A 13 10.76 -17.64 -6.10
N CYS A 14 11.88 -17.65 -5.37
CA CYS A 14 12.00 -16.99 -4.06
C CYS A 14 11.72 -15.49 -4.15
N ARG A 15 12.22 -14.83 -5.20
CA ARG A 15 11.96 -13.42 -5.48
C ARG A 15 10.49 -13.18 -5.75
N PHE A 16 9.84 -14.00 -6.59
CA PHE A 16 8.41 -13.89 -6.88
C PHE A 16 7.56 -14.04 -5.61
N SER A 17 7.87 -15.02 -4.76
CA SER A 17 7.16 -15.20 -3.47
C SER A 17 7.32 -13.98 -2.57
N SER A 18 8.53 -13.40 -2.50
CA SER A 18 8.80 -12.20 -1.69
C SER A 18 8.03 -10.98 -2.23
N LEU A 19 7.95 -10.82 -3.55
CA LEU A 19 7.17 -9.75 -4.17
C LEU A 19 5.68 -9.94 -3.95
N ASN A 20 5.18 -11.17 -3.95
CA ASN A 20 3.77 -11.43 -3.67
C ASN A 20 3.39 -11.05 -2.23
N HIS A 21 4.24 -11.36 -1.26
CA HIS A 21 4.05 -10.89 0.12
C HIS A 21 4.05 -9.36 0.19
N LYS A 22 5.04 -8.70 -0.45
CA LYS A 22 5.08 -7.23 -0.52
C LYS A 22 3.82 -6.66 -1.18
N PHE A 23 3.31 -7.30 -2.23
CA PHE A 23 2.11 -6.88 -2.93
C PHE A 23 0.88 -6.90 -2.01
N VAL A 24 0.62 -8.02 -1.34
CA VAL A 24 -0.50 -8.16 -0.39
C VAL A 24 -0.39 -7.17 0.76
N ASP A 25 0.81 -6.97 1.30
CA ASP A 25 1.06 -6.00 2.37
C ASP A 25 0.77 -4.56 1.90
N LEU A 26 1.19 -4.21 0.68
CA LEU A 26 0.93 -2.90 0.09
C LEU A 26 -0.57 -2.69 -0.19
N GLU A 27 -1.28 -3.69 -0.71
CA GLU A 27 -2.74 -3.61 -0.89
C GLU A 27 -3.45 -3.37 0.44
N SER A 28 -3.12 -4.16 1.46
CA SER A 28 -3.70 -4.00 2.81
C SER A 28 -3.41 -2.62 3.39
N ARG A 29 -2.19 -2.10 3.17
CA ARG A 29 -1.81 -0.76 3.64
C ARG A 29 -2.55 0.35 2.89
N ILE A 30 -2.72 0.21 1.58
CA ILE A 30 -3.46 1.17 0.75
C ILE A 30 -4.92 1.25 1.17
N GLU A 31 -5.55 0.09 1.44
CA GLU A 31 -6.93 0.03 1.95
C GLU A 31 -7.07 0.80 3.26
N LYS A 32 -6.23 0.49 4.27
CA LYS A 32 -6.23 1.18 5.56
C LYS A 32 -5.99 2.68 5.46
N LEU A 33 -5.03 3.10 4.62
CA LEU A 33 -4.75 4.52 4.41
C LEU A 33 -5.92 5.25 3.75
N THR A 34 -6.64 4.58 2.86
CA THR A 34 -7.82 5.14 2.19
C THR A 34 -8.96 5.33 3.20
N ASP A 35 -9.19 4.35 4.07
CA ASP A 35 -10.19 4.45 5.14
C ASP A 35 -9.83 5.52 6.19
N ASP A 36 -8.55 5.59 6.58
CA ASP A 36 -8.06 6.63 7.48
C ASP A 36 -8.26 8.03 6.89
N LEU A 37 -7.94 8.22 5.61
CA LEU A 37 -8.12 9.50 4.92
C LEU A 37 -9.58 9.91 4.84
N ARG A 38 -10.48 8.95 4.55
CA ARG A 38 -11.92 9.21 4.58
C ARG A 38 -12.36 9.65 5.98
N THR A 39 -11.94 8.93 7.01
CA THR A 39 -12.26 9.28 8.41
C THR A 39 -11.77 10.67 8.78
N LEU A 40 -10.57 11.07 8.34
CA LEU A 40 -10.05 12.41 8.58
C LEU A 40 -10.81 13.49 7.81
N ARG A 41 -11.26 13.21 6.58
CA ARG A 41 -12.09 14.14 5.81
C ARG A 41 -13.46 14.32 6.45
N ASP A 42 -14.08 13.23 6.89
CA ASP A 42 -15.34 13.27 7.64
C ASP A 42 -15.16 14.11 8.93
N ALA A 43 -14.05 13.93 9.66
CA ALA A 43 -13.73 14.73 10.85
C ALA A 43 -13.48 16.22 10.53
N GLN A 44 -12.89 16.56 9.38
CA GLN A 44 -12.76 17.95 8.93
C GLN A 44 -14.12 18.59 8.69
N GLU A 45 -15.04 17.88 8.03
CA GLU A 45 -16.40 18.36 7.77
C GLU A 45 -17.18 18.56 9.07
N GLU A 46 -17.08 17.62 10.02
CA GLU A 46 -17.72 17.73 11.33
C GLU A 46 -17.16 18.92 12.12
N ALA A 47 -15.84 19.12 12.14
CA ALA A 47 -15.19 20.21 12.85
C ALA A 47 -15.65 21.60 12.36
N MET A 48 -15.98 21.74 11.06
CA MET A 48 -16.48 23.01 10.50
C MET A 48 -17.88 23.40 11.02
N ILE A 49 -18.66 22.44 11.51
CA ILE A 49 -20.04 22.66 11.96
C ILE A 49 -20.10 22.91 13.48
N VAL A 50 -19.01 22.62 14.19
CA VAL A 50 -18.91 22.84 15.64
C VAL A 50 -18.90 24.34 15.94
N ILE A 51 -19.79 24.76 16.85
CA ILE A 51 -19.95 26.17 17.25
C ILE A 51 -18.90 26.58 18.29
N ASP A 52 -18.60 25.69 19.25
CA ASP A 52 -17.59 25.91 20.28
C ASP A 52 -16.39 24.98 20.04
N PRO A 53 -15.22 25.51 19.67
CA PRO A 53 -14.02 24.70 19.45
C PRO A 53 -13.59 23.84 20.64
N SER A 54 -14.02 24.19 21.87
CA SER A 54 -13.75 23.38 23.07
C SER A 54 -14.52 22.06 23.11
N ASP A 55 -15.57 21.90 22.29
CA ASP A 55 -16.30 20.64 22.13
C ASP A 55 -15.51 19.62 21.28
N ILE A 56 -14.42 20.04 20.63
CA ILE A 56 -13.58 19.16 19.81
C ILE A 56 -12.49 18.51 20.67
N MET A 57 -12.58 17.20 20.87
CA MET A 57 -11.57 16.40 21.57
C MET A 57 -10.47 15.90 20.63
N LEU A 58 -9.73 16.82 20.00
CA LEU A 58 -8.56 16.51 19.17
C LEU A 58 -7.26 16.92 19.86
N LYS A 59 -6.24 16.07 19.80
CA LYS A 59 -4.90 16.41 20.27
C LYS A 59 -4.18 17.23 19.20
N ILE A 60 -4.11 18.54 19.42
CA ILE A 60 -3.41 19.49 18.55
C ILE A 60 -2.01 19.82 19.09
N VAL A 61 -1.08 20.18 18.21
CA VAL A 61 0.22 20.73 18.59
C VAL A 61 0.00 22.12 19.19
N PRO A 62 0.75 22.52 20.23
CA PRO A 62 0.62 23.85 20.80
C PRO A 62 0.83 24.95 19.75
N GLY A 63 -0.21 25.76 19.52
CA GLY A 63 -0.18 26.88 18.57
C GLY A 63 -0.81 26.59 17.20
N GLU A 64 -1.24 25.36 16.92
CA GLU A 64 -2.00 25.01 15.71
C GLU A 64 -3.52 24.98 16.00
N THR A 65 -4.33 25.23 14.98
CA THR A 65 -5.78 25.00 15.03
C THR A 65 -6.12 23.53 14.77
N VAL A 66 -7.35 23.12 15.11
CA VAL A 66 -7.90 21.80 14.75
C VAL A 66 -7.85 21.57 13.23
N GLU A 67 -8.17 22.61 12.45
CA GLU A 67 -8.18 22.56 10.99
C GLU A 67 -6.77 22.34 10.42
N GLU A 68 -5.77 23.05 10.96
CA GLU A 68 -4.36 22.91 10.58
C GLU A 68 -3.85 21.50 10.87
N GLU A 69 -4.13 20.96 12.06
CA GLU A 69 -3.71 19.60 12.42
C GLU A 69 -4.39 18.52 11.57
N LEU A 70 -5.69 18.65 11.29
CA LEU A 70 -6.41 17.72 10.41
C LEU A 70 -5.87 17.77 8.98
N GLU A 71 -5.64 18.96 8.43
CA GLU A 71 -5.09 19.12 7.07
C GLU A 71 -3.66 18.58 6.97
N ARG A 72 -2.85 18.75 8.04
CA ARG A 72 -1.52 18.16 8.15
C ARG A 72 -1.58 16.63 8.09
N GLN A 73 -2.46 16.01 8.89
CA GLN A 73 -2.62 14.55 8.90
C GLN A 73 -3.12 14.02 7.56
N VAL A 74 -4.06 14.71 6.91
CA VAL A 74 -4.54 14.36 5.58
C VAL A 74 -3.42 14.42 4.56
N THR A 75 -2.64 15.51 4.54
CA THR A 75 -1.54 15.69 3.59
C THR A 75 -0.46 14.63 3.77
N GLU A 76 -0.09 14.33 5.02
CA GLU A 76 0.91 13.30 5.34
C GLU A 76 0.44 11.91 4.90
N LYS A 77 -0.79 11.52 5.24
CA LYS A 77 -1.34 10.22 4.83
C LYS A 77 -1.56 10.11 3.33
N GLN A 78 -1.96 11.18 2.66
CA GLN A 78 -2.13 11.21 1.20
C GLN A 78 -0.78 10.97 0.51
N LYS A 79 0.29 11.62 0.98
CA LYS A 79 1.64 11.38 0.45
C LYS A 79 2.05 9.91 0.61
N ILE A 80 1.84 9.32 1.78
CA ILE A 80 2.15 7.92 2.04
C ILE A 80 1.32 6.99 1.14
N LEU A 81 0.04 7.31 0.93
CA LEU A 81 -0.85 6.55 0.05
C LEU A 81 -0.32 6.54 -1.39
N ASP A 82 0.09 7.71 -1.89
CA ASP A 82 0.62 7.84 -3.26
C ASP A 82 1.95 7.09 -3.42
N GLU A 83 2.85 7.17 -2.44
CA GLU A 83 4.09 6.37 -2.40
C GLU A 83 3.79 4.86 -2.40
N CYS A 84 2.80 4.40 -1.62
CA CYS A 84 2.41 2.99 -1.60
C CYS A 84 1.83 2.54 -2.94
N LYS A 85 1.02 3.37 -3.61
CA LYS A 85 0.48 3.07 -4.95
C LYS A 85 1.59 2.98 -6.00
N GLU A 86 2.56 3.88 -5.97
CA GLU A 86 3.72 3.80 -6.86
C GLU A 86 4.55 2.54 -6.63
N GLU A 87 4.78 2.17 -5.36
CA GLU A 87 5.47 0.93 -5.02
C GLU A 87 4.68 -0.32 -5.44
N LEU A 88 3.36 -0.29 -5.32
CA LEU A 88 2.49 -1.38 -5.75
C LEU A 88 2.60 -1.60 -7.26
N GLU A 89 2.55 -0.53 -8.06
CA GLU A 89 2.68 -0.63 -9.52
C GLU A 89 4.08 -1.13 -9.94
N LYS A 90 5.15 -0.69 -9.26
CA LYS A 90 6.50 -1.24 -9.47
C LYS A 90 6.55 -2.74 -9.15
N THR A 91 5.94 -3.14 -8.04
CA THR A 91 5.88 -4.54 -7.60
C THR A 91 5.12 -5.40 -8.59
N LYS A 92 3.94 -4.95 -9.06
CA LYS A 92 3.15 -5.64 -10.10
C LYS A 92 3.95 -5.83 -11.39
N LYS A 93 4.67 -4.79 -11.82
CA LYS A 93 5.51 -4.86 -13.02
C LYS A 93 6.61 -5.91 -12.89
N GLU A 94 7.35 -5.90 -11.77
CA GLU A 94 8.41 -6.88 -11.51
C GLU A 94 7.84 -8.32 -11.43
N MET A 95 6.69 -8.49 -10.77
CA MET A 95 6.00 -9.79 -10.71
C MET A 95 5.57 -10.27 -12.11
N GLY A 96 5.04 -9.41 -12.96
CA GLY A 96 4.65 -9.77 -14.33
C GLY A 96 5.83 -10.21 -15.21
N GLU A 97 6.96 -9.52 -15.08
CA GLU A 97 8.21 -9.89 -15.78
C GLU A 97 8.73 -11.26 -15.29
N LEU A 98 8.72 -11.50 -13.98
CA LEU A 98 9.12 -12.79 -13.39
C LEU A 98 8.15 -13.92 -13.76
N LYS A 99 6.84 -13.66 -13.73
CA LYS A 99 5.80 -14.62 -14.12
C LYS A 99 6.05 -15.09 -15.55
N THR A 100 6.27 -14.16 -16.48
CA THR A 100 6.57 -14.49 -17.89
C THR A 100 7.82 -15.36 -18.05
N LYS A 101 8.91 -15.02 -17.33
CA LYS A 101 10.16 -15.80 -17.37
C LYS A 101 9.95 -17.22 -16.81
N LEU A 102 9.28 -17.35 -15.67
CA LEU A 102 9.04 -18.62 -15.01
C LEU A 102 8.10 -19.53 -15.82
N TYR A 103 7.03 -19.00 -16.42
CA TYR A 103 6.19 -19.79 -17.32
C TYR A 103 6.90 -20.16 -18.63
N GLY A 104 7.81 -19.32 -19.13
CA GLY A 104 8.64 -19.67 -20.30
C GLY A 104 9.61 -20.83 -20.03
N GLU A 105 10.12 -20.93 -18.80
CA GLU A 105 11.10 -21.95 -18.39
C GLU A 105 10.44 -23.25 -17.89
N PHE A 106 9.33 -23.15 -17.16
CA PHE A 106 8.68 -24.29 -16.50
C PHE A 106 7.33 -24.69 -17.12
N GLY A 107 6.71 -23.83 -17.92
CA GLY A 107 5.39 -24.07 -18.51
C GLY A 107 4.33 -24.35 -17.44
N ASP A 108 3.47 -25.34 -17.70
CA ASP A 108 2.40 -25.77 -16.78
C ASP A 108 2.92 -26.52 -15.53
N ARG A 109 4.24 -26.70 -15.39
CA ARG A 109 4.85 -27.41 -14.25
C ARG A 109 5.02 -26.52 -13.02
N ILE A 110 4.81 -25.20 -13.16
CA ILE A 110 4.84 -24.23 -12.06
C ILE A 110 3.46 -23.59 -11.87
N ASN A 111 3.04 -23.46 -10.62
CA ASN A 111 1.82 -22.72 -10.28
C ASN A 111 2.19 -21.43 -9.54
N LEU A 112 2.00 -20.29 -10.22
CA LEU A 112 2.27 -18.95 -9.69
C LEU A 112 0.97 -18.17 -9.42
N ASP A 113 -0.19 -18.82 -9.53
CA ASP A 113 -1.49 -18.20 -9.25
C ASP A 113 -1.80 -18.30 -7.75
N LYS A 114 -1.47 -17.22 -7.05
CA LYS A 114 -2.10 -16.76 -5.81
C LYS A 114 -1.92 -15.26 -5.66
#